data_AF-A0A7W0K714-F1
#
_entry.id   AF-A0A7W0K714-F1
#
_cell.length_a   1.000
_cell.length_b   1.000
_cell.length_c   1.000
_cell.angle_alpha   90.00
_cell.angle_beta   90.00
_cell.angle_gamma   90.00
#
_symmetry.space_group_name_H-M   'P 1'
#
loop_
_entity.id
_entity.type
_entity.pdbx_description
1 polymer ?
#
loop_
_entity_poly.entity_id
_entity_poly.type
_entity_poly.pdbx_seq_one_letter_code
_entity_poly.pdbx_strand_id
1 'polypeptide(L)'
;MGIGQNIRDFLHGVAYGRYEHELRMQANQLNDLFLLLCYMEIVGLPNPATLYLLDVYPYLIDQFHLWHRRMGMDRSPLGNLPCC
;
A
#
# COMPACT_ATOMS: atom_id res chain seq x y z
N MET A 1 -22.69 0.40 -30.47
CA MET A 1 -22.10 -0.33 -29.34
C MET A 1 -22.85 -1.64 -29.20
N GLY A 2 -22.25 -2.74 -29.65
CA GLY A 2 -22.93 -4.01 -29.87
C GLY A 2 -23.08 -4.79 -28.56
N ILE A 3 -24.30 -5.25 -28.29
CA ILE A 3 -24.70 -6.06 -27.12
C ILE A 3 -23.76 -7.27 -26.89
N GLY A 4 -23.18 -7.83 -27.96
CA GLY A 4 -22.21 -8.93 -27.87
C GLY A 4 -20.85 -8.59 -27.23
N GLN A 5 -20.41 -7.33 -27.25
CA GLN A 5 -19.19 -6.90 -26.56
C GLN A 5 -19.43 -6.83 -25.04
N ASN A 6 -20.58 -6.28 -24.62
CA ASN A 6 -20.96 -6.23 -23.20
C ASN A 6 -21.09 -7.62 -22.56
N ILE A 7 -21.63 -8.61 -23.28
CA ILE A 7 -21.76 -9.98 -22.74
C ILE A 7 -20.38 -10.63 -22.57
N ARG A 8 -19.46 -10.38 -23.52
CA ARG A 8 -18.08 -10.82 -23.40
C ARG A 8 -17.41 -10.17 -22.19
N ASP A 9 -17.46 -8.85 -22.09
CA ASP A 9 -16.82 -8.10 -20.99
C ASP A 9 -17.41 -8.50 -19.63
N PHE A 10 -18.70 -8.79 -19.56
CA PHE A 10 -19.36 -9.34 -18.37
C PHE A 10 -18.88 -10.75 -18.01
N LEU A 11 -18.81 -11.68 -18.99
CA LEU A 11 -18.30 -13.03 -18.76
C LEU A 11 -16.82 -13.01 -18.34
N HIS A 12 -16.00 -12.12 -18.94
CA HIS A 12 -14.63 -11.90 -18.52
C HIS A 12 -14.57 -11.36 -17.08
N GLY A 13 -15.38 -10.36 -16.73
CA GLY A 13 -15.43 -9.81 -15.37
C GLY A 13 -15.80 -10.86 -14.32
N VAL A 14 -16.77 -11.74 -14.62
CA VAL A 14 -17.18 -12.81 -13.70
C VAL A 14 -16.11 -13.90 -13.57
N ALA A 15 -15.45 -14.28 -14.67
CA ALA A 15 -14.41 -15.31 -14.67
C ALA A 15 -13.11 -14.83 -13.99
N TYR A 16 -12.66 -13.61 -14.30
CA TYR A 16 -11.38 -13.08 -13.82
C TYR A 16 -11.50 -12.25 -12.54
N GLY A 17 -12.70 -11.85 -12.12
CA GLY A 17 -12.90 -10.96 -10.98
C GLY A 17 -12.30 -11.49 -9.67
N ARG A 18 -12.33 -12.80 -9.44
CA ARG A 18 -11.68 -13.41 -8.26
C ARG A 18 -10.16 -13.32 -8.34
N TYR A 19 -9.58 -13.58 -9.50
CA TYR A 19 -8.13 -13.50 -9.69
C TYR A 19 -7.63 -12.06 -9.54
N GLU A 20 -8.33 -11.08 -10.09
CA GLU A 20 -8.01 -9.67 -9.90
C GLU A 20 -8.09 -9.25 -8.42
N HIS A 21 -9.08 -9.76 -7.68
CA HIS A 21 -9.19 -9.49 -6.26
C HIS A 21 -8.01 -10.07 -5.47
N GLU A 22 -7.64 -11.33 -5.72
CA GLU A 22 -6.50 -11.98 -5.08
C GLU A 22 -5.19 -11.26 -5.41
N LEU A 23 -4.99 -10.84 -6.66
CA LEU A 23 -3.84 -10.03 -7.06
C LEU A 23 -3.78 -8.69 -6.34
N ARG A 24 -4.91 -7.97 -6.23
CA ARG A 24 -4.98 -6.70 -5.48
C ARG A 24 -4.64 -6.90 -4.01
N MET A 25 -5.12 -7.99 -3.40
CA MET A 25 -4.80 -8.32 -2.02
C MET A 25 -3.30 -8.56 -1.83
N GLN A 26 -2.68 -9.37 -2.71
CA GLN A 26 -1.24 -9.63 -2.67
C GLN A 26 -0.41 -8.36 -2.90
N ALA A 27 -0.81 -7.52 -3.85
CA ALA A 27 -0.15 -6.25 -4.12
C ALA A 27 -0.19 -5.31 -2.89
N ASN A 28 -1.35 -5.26 -2.21
CA ASN A 28 -1.48 -4.48 -0.97
C ASN A 28 -0.59 -5.04 0.15
N GLN A 29 -0.56 -6.36 0.34
CA GLN A 29 0.31 -7.00 1.34
C GLN A 29 1.79 -6.73 1.06
N LEU A 30 2.21 -6.78 -0.20
CA LEU A 30 3.59 -6.46 -0.60
C LEU A 30 3.92 -4.99 -0.33
N ASN A 31 3.00 -4.08 -0.65
CA ASN A 31 3.15 -2.66 -0.35
C ASN A 31 3.26 -2.40 1.16
N ASP A 32 2.47 -3.11 1.98
CA ASP A 32 2.49 -2.95 3.42
C ASP A 32 3.81 -3.47 4.04
N LEU A 33 4.35 -4.57 3.49
CA LEU A 33 5.68 -5.06 3.85
C LEU A 33 6.79 -4.07 3.43
N PHE A 34 6.70 -3.50 2.23
CA PHE A 34 7.66 -2.51 1.75
C PHE A 34 7.70 -1.28 2.67
N LEU A 35 6.54 -0.72 3.01
CA LEU A 35 6.46 0.44 3.89
C LEU A 35 6.95 0.10 5.31
N LEU A 36 6.63 -1.09 5.81
CA LEU A 36 7.20 -1.56 7.08
C LEU A 36 8.73 -1.58 7.05
N LEU A 37 9.34 -2.08 5.96
CA LEU A 37 10.79 -2.13 5.80
C LEU A 37 11.41 -0.72 5.69
N CYS A 38 10.75 0.20 4.97
CA CYS A 38 11.20 1.59 4.91
C CYS A 38 11.15 2.26 6.29
N TYR A 39 10.14 1.97 7.10
CA TYR A 39 9.87 2.64 8.36
C TYR A 39 10.10 1.78 9.61
N MET A 40 11.00 0.79 9.55
CA MET A 40 11.29 -0.13 10.67
C MET A 40 11.68 0.59 11.96
N GLU A 41 12.40 1.71 11.84
CA GLU A 41 12.87 2.52 12.97
C GLU A 41 11.74 2.99 13.87
N ILE A 42 10.58 3.25 13.27
CA ILE A 42 9.39 3.72 13.96
C ILE A 42 8.81 2.61 14.85
N VAL A 43 8.95 1.36 14.44
CA VAL A 43 8.53 0.16 15.20
C VAL A 43 9.60 -0.23 16.23
N GLY A 44 10.72 0.50 16.30
CA GLY A 44 11.84 0.21 17.20
C GLY A 44 12.81 -0.84 16.65
N LEU A 45 12.71 -1.18 15.35
CA LEU A 45 13.63 -2.08 14.67
C LEU A 45 14.73 -1.28 13.95
N PRO A 46 16.02 -1.66 14.10
CA PRO A 46 17.10 -0.94 13.42
C PRO A 46 16.99 -1.13 11.90
N ASN A 47 16.97 -0.03 11.14
CA ASN A 47 16.96 -0.07 9.69
C ASN A 47 18.37 0.19 9.12
N PRO A 48 18.98 -0.77 8.39
CA PRO A 48 20.31 -0.58 7.80
C PRO A 48 20.32 0.46 6.66
N ALA A 49 19.15 0.78 6.09
CA ALA A 49 19.00 1.67 4.94
C ALA A 49 18.56 3.10 5.30
N THR A 50 18.40 3.44 6.58
CA THR A 50 17.86 4.74 7.03
C THR A 50 18.54 5.93 6.40
N LEU A 51 19.87 5.95 6.41
CA LEU A 51 20.65 7.09 5.91
C LEU A 51 20.36 7.35 4.43
N TYR A 52 20.09 6.29 3.66
CA TYR A 52 19.76 6.39 2.24
C TYR A 52 18.28 6.72 1.99
N LEU A 53 17.41 6.32 2.92
CA LEU A 53 15.98 6.55 2.82
C LEU A 53 15.57 7.98 3.21
N LEU A 54 16.44 8.73 3.87
CA LEU A 54 16.16 10.10 4.31
C LEU A 54 15.70 11.02 3.16
N ASP A 55 16.34 10.89 1.99
CA ASP A 55 15.98 11.65 0.78
C ASP A 55 14.68 11.14 0.13
N VAL A 56 14.31 9.89 0.40
CA VAL A 56 13.17 9.20 -0.23
C VAL A 56 11.90 9.37 0.60
N TYR A 57 12.00 9.47 1.93
CA TYR A 57 10.85 9.63 2.83
C TYR A 57 9.86 10.74 2.46
N PRO A 58 10.29 11.94 1.98
CA PRO A 58 9.36 12.97 1.55
C PRO A 58 8.41 12.53 0.44
N TYR A 59 8.88 11.65 -0.45
CA TYR A 59 8.08 11.12 -1.56
C TYR A 59 7.16 9.97 -1.12
N LEU A 60 7.46 9.32 0.00
CA LEU A 60 6.69 8.21 0.54
C LEU A 60 5.65 8.65 1.58
N ILE A 61 5.59 9.93 1.93
CA ILE A 61 4.74 10.42 3.03
C ILE A 61 3.24 10.17 2.78
N ASP A 62 2.77 10.29 1.54
CA ASP A 62 1.37 10.02 1.17
C ASP A 62 1.03 8.54 1.30
N GLN A 63 1.96 7.66 0.89
CA GLN A 63 1.81 6.21 1.01
C GLN A 63 1.85 5.78 2.47
N PHE A 64 2.70 6.43 3.27
CA PHE A 64 2.75 6.26 4.71
C PHE A 64 1.41 6.67 5.37
N HIS A 65 0.77 7.75 4.93
CA HIS A 65 -0.56 8.13 5.43
C HIS A 65 -1.58 7.01 5.23
N LEU A 66 -1.68 6.51 4.00
CA LEU A 66 -2.62 5.43 3.67
C LEU A 66 -2.30 4.13 4.39
N TRP A 67 -1.02 3.81 4.58
CA TRP A 67 -0.58 2.60 5.26
C TRP A 67 -0.87 2.62 6.76
N HIS A 68 -0.48 3.66 7.50
CA HIS A 68 -0.72 3.66 8.96
C HIS A 68 -2.23 3.64 9.27
N ARG A 69 -3.05 4.28 8.41
CA ARG A 69 -4.52 4.21 8.49
C ARG A 69 -5.04 2.80 8.21
N ARG A 70 -4.52 2.09 7.21
CA ARG A 70 -4.88 0.69 6.93
C ARG A 70 -4.44 -0.27 8.04
N MET A 71 -3.32 0.02 8.70
CA MET A 71 -2.82 -0.74 9.85
C MET A 71 -3.61 -0.46 11.15
N GLY A 72 -4.57 0.46 11.13
CA GLY A 72 -5.39 0.79 12.30
C GLY A 72 -4.63 1.57 13.38
N MET A 73 -3.56 2.29 13.02
CA MET A 73 -2.81 3.11 13.96
C MET A 73 -3.54 4.45 14.17
N ASP A 74 -3.98 4.72 15.40
CA ASP A 74 -4.75 5.93 15.74
C ASP A 74 -3.98 7.24 15.54
N ARG A 75 -2.64 7.19 15.63
CA ARG A 75 -1.75 8.33 15.40
C ARG A 75 -0.56 7.92 14.57
N SER A 76 0.02 8.91 13.87
CA SER A 76 1.32 8.76 13.23
C SER A 76 2.34 8.29 14.27
N PRO A 77 3.00 7.15 14.04
CA PRO A 77 4.07 6.73 14.93
C PRO A 77 5.37 7.52 14.69
N LEU A 78 5.38 8.45 13.70
CA LEU A 78 6.41 9.48 13.51
C LEU A 78 6.35 10.61 14.57
N GLY A 79 5.45 10.53 15.55
CA GLY A 79 5.36 11.47 16.66
C GLY A 79 4.89 12.85 16.21
N ASN A 80 5.80 13.83 16.19
CA ASN A 80 5.51 15.23 15.89
C ASN A 80 5.43 15.57 14.40
N LEU A 81 5.76 14.63 13.51
CA LEU A 81 5.61 14.86 12.07
C LEU A 81 4.12 14.73 11.69
N PRO A 82 3.54 15.76 11.06
CA PRO A 82 2.16 15.72 10.61
C PRO A 82 2.08 14.74 9.44
N CYS A 83 1.63 13.51 9.72
CA CYS A 83 1.05 12.67 8.67
C CYS A 83 -0.40 13.09 8.37
N CYS A 84 -0.96 14.01 9.17
CA CYS A 84 -2.28 14.60 9.11
C CYS A 84 -2.16 16.11 9.36
#